data_AF-A0A506PC85-F1
#
_entry.id   AF-A0A506PC85-F1
#
_cell.length_a   1.000
_cell.length_b   1.000
_cell.length_c   1.000
_cell.angle_alpha   90.00
_cell.angle_beta   90.00
_cell.angle_gamma   90.00
#
_symmetry.space_group_name_H-M   'P 1'
#
loop_
_entity.id
_entity.type
_entity.pdbx_description
1 polymer ?
#
loop_
_entity_poly.entity_id
_entity_poly.type
_entity_poly.pdbx_seq_one_letter_code
_entity_poly.pdbx_strand_id
1 'polypeptide(L)' 'MSRNYKFHNPEGLYFVSFAVVDWLDVFTRNEYKDILIDSLSYCQKHKGMEIHAWCIMTNH' A
#
# COMPACT_ATOMS: atom_id res chain seq x y z
N MET A 1 -17.04 6.10 13.32
CA MET A 1 -16.21 5.49 12.25
C MET A 1 -15.85 6.59 11.26
N SER A 2 -14.55 6.75 10.94
CA SER A 2 -14.07 7.73 9.96
C SER A 2 -14.86 7.64 8.65
N ARG A 3 -15.26 8.79 8.10
CA ARG A 3 -15.90 8.89 6.78
C ARG A 3 -14.88 8.97 5.64
N ASN A 4 -13.60 9.13 5.97
CA ASN A 4 -12.54 9.33 4.99
C ASN A 4 -12.07 7.98 4.44
N TYR A 5 -11.60 7.97 3.18
CA TYR A 5 -10.99 6.83 2.47
C TYR A 5 -11.96 5.72 2.02
N LYS A 6 -13.06 6.10 1.36
CA LYS A 6 -13.93 5.15 0.64
C LYS A 6 -13.70 5.25 -0.86
N PHE A 7 -13.51 4.10 -1.50
CA PHE A 7 -13.58 3.97 -2.95
C PHE A 7 -15.04 3.95 -3.36
N HIS A 8 -15.52 5.04 -3.97
CA HIS A 8 -16.92 5.18 -4.36
C HIS A 8 -17.22 4.62 -5.75
N ASN A 9 -16.25 4.74 -6.66
CA ASN A 9 -16.26 4.12 -7.98
C ASN A 9 -15.33 2.89 -7.98
N PRO A 10 -15.84 1.66 -8.07
CA PRO A 10 -15.02 0.45 -8.13
C PRO A 10 -14.04 0.41 -9.31
N GLU A 11 -14.38 1.04 -10.43
CA GLU A 11 -13.57 1.12 -11.66
C GLU A 11 -12.66 2.36 -11.68
N GLY A 12 -12.66 3.16 -10.61
CA GLY A 12 -11.88 4.38 -10.54
C GLY A 12 -10.40 4.11 -10.33
N LEU A 13 -9.55 4.92 -10.93
CA LEU A 13 -8.13 4.96 -10.59
C LEU A 13 -7.94 5.87 -9.37
N TYR A 14 -7.29 5.36 -8.33
CA TYR A 14 -7.07 6.10 -7.08
C TYR A 14 -5.60 6.19 -6.75
N PHE A 15 -5.23 7.33 -6.16
CA PHE A 15 -3.98 7.50 -5.45
C PHE A 15 -4.23 7.31 -3.95
N VAL A 16 -3.42 6.49 -3.30
CA VAL A 16 -3.45 6.27 -1.85
C VAL A 16 -2.05 6.41 -1.27
N SER A 17 -1.97 6.89 -0.03
CA SER A 17 -0.75 6.98 0.74
C SER A 17 -1.05 6.59 2.18
N PHE A 18 -0.12 5.86 2.81
CA PHE A 18 -0.23 5.37 4.17
C PHE A 18 1.03 5.77 4.92
N ALA A 19 0.91 6.25 6.15
CA ALA A 19 2.04 6.48 7.04
C ALA A 19 2.21 5.28 7.98
N VAL A 20 3.44 4.91 8.30
CA VAL A 20 3.72 3.99 9.40
C VAL A 20 3.25 4.61 10.72
N VAL A 21 2.71 3.79 11.63
CA VAL A 21 2.28 4.23 12.96
C VAL A 21 3.44 4.92 13.67
N ASP A 22 3.15 6.07 14.29
CA ASP A 22 4.12 6.95 14.94
C ASP A 22 5.30 7.38 14.06
N TRP A 23 5.16 7.30 12.73
CA TRP A 23 6.17 7.68 11.74
C TRP A 23 7.49 6.92 11.88
N LEU A 24 7.44 5.70 12.44
CA LEU A 24 8.60 4.86 12.63
C LEU A 24 9.22 4.45 11.30
N ASP A 25 10.55 4.46 11.23
CA ASP A 25 11.34 4.10 10.04
C ASP A 25 11.44 2.58 9.83
N VAL A 26 10.29 1.93 9.65
CA VAL A 26 10.17 0.48 9.48
C VAL A 26 10.81 0.01 8.17
N PHE A 27 10.65 0.75 7.08
CA PHE A 27 11.12 0.34 5.76
C PHE A 27 12.58 0.76 5.49
N THR A 28 13.41 0.87 6.54
CA THR A 28 14.86 1.06 6.39
C THR A 28 15.56 -0.24 5.97
N ARG A 29 15.03 -1.40 6.40
CA ARG A 29 15.55 -2.72 6.06
C ARG A 29 14.78 -3.31 4.88
N ASN A 30 15.50 -3.95 3.95
CA ASN A 30 14.88 -4.55 2.77
C ASN A 30 13.95 -5.72 3.13
N GLU A 31 14.25 -6.49 4.17
CA GLU A 31 13.40 -7.60 4.63
C GLU A 31 11.93 -7.17 4.85
N TYR A 32 11.69 -5.96 5.37
CA TYR A 32 10.33 -5.44 5.56
C TYR A 32 9.70 -4.95 4.25
N LYS A 33 10.49 -4.40 3.33
CA LYS A 33 10.01 -4.01 2.00
C LYS A 33 9.62 -5.25 1.19
N ASP A 34 10.42 -6.31 1.28
CA ASP A 34 10.21 -7.56 0.55
C ASP A 34 8.89 -8.20 0.99
N ILE A 35 8.59 -8.24 2.29
CA ILE A 35 7.29 -8.71 2.82
C ILE A 35 6.11 -7.91 2.24
N LEU A 36 6.25 -6.57 2.15
CA LEU A 36 5.22 -5.72 1.58
C LEU A 36 5.03 -6.00 0.09
N ILE A 37 6.13 -6.11 -0.67
CA ILE A 37 6.10 -6.38 -2.12
C ILE A 37 5.51 -7.76 -2.42
N ASP A 38 5.84 -8.78 -1.62
CA ASP A 38 5.25 -10.12 -1.73
C ASP A 38 3.74 -10.08 -1.49
N SER A 39 3.30 -9.30 -0.49
CA SER A 39 1.88 -9.10 -0.19
C SER A 39 1.14 -8.38 -1.32
N LEU A 40 1.75 -7.34 -1.91
CA LEU A 40 1.20 -6.65 -3.09
C LEU A 40 1.10 -7.62 -4.28
N SER A 41 2.14 -8.40 -4.54
CA SER A 41 2.19 -9.39 -5.61
C SER A 41 1.10 -10.46 -5.45
N TYR A 42 0.87 -10.92 -4.22
CA TYR A 42 -0.23 -11.83 -3.90
C TYR A 42 -1.60 -11.19 -4.19
N CYS A 43 -1.80 -9.93 -3.79
CA CYS A 43 -3.05 -9.22 -4.05
C CYS A 43 -3.31 -9.03 -5.55
N GLN A 44 -2.28 -8.75 -6.36
CA GLN A 44 -2.42 -8.69 -7.82
C GLN A 44 -2.83 -10.05 -8.41
N LYS A 45 -2.19 -11.14 -7.98
CA LYS A 45 -2.42 -12.48 -8.53
C LYS A 45 -3.75 -13.12 -8.09
N HIS A 46 -4.21 -12.84 -6.88
CA HIS A 46 -5.30 -13.58 -6.25
C HIS A 46 -6.51 -12.74 -5.85
N LYS A 47 -6.36 -11.42 -5.73
CA LYS A 47 -7.45 -10.52 -5.26
C LYS A 47 -7.93 -9.54 -6.33
N GLY A 48 -7.40 -9.62 -7.55
CA GLY A 48 -7.77 -8.72 -8.65
C GLY A 48 -7.36 -7.26 -8.41
N MET A 49 -6.35 -7.03 -7.56
CA MET A 49 -5.87 -5.67 -7.30
C MET A 49 -4.97 -5.20 -8.44
N GLU A 50 -5.31 -4.10 -9.10
CA GLU A 50 -4.47 -3.49 -10.12
C GLU A 50 -3.60 -2.39 -9.52
N ILE A 51 -2.28 -2.48 -9.71
CA ILE A 51 -1.30 -1.50 -9.22
C ILE A 51 -0.54 -0.96 -10.42
N HIS A 52 -0.72 0.32 -10.72
CA HIS A 52 -0.02 0.97 -11.82
C HIS A 52 1.38 1.47 -11.44
N ALA A 53 1.54 1.96 -10.20
CA ALA A 53 2.81 2.42 -9.67
C ALA A 53 2.79 2.38 -8.14
N TRP A 54 3.97 2.26 -7.53
CA TRP A 54 4.16 2.36 -6.09
C TRP A 54 5.55 2.93 -5.78
N CYS A 55 5.69 3.50 -4.59
CA CYS A 55 6.98 3.85 -4.00
C CYS A 55 6.93 3.49 -2.51
N ILE A 56 8.07 3.13 -1.93
CA ILE A 56 8.21 2.85 -0.50
C ILE A 56 9.26 3.80 0.04
N MET A 57 8.88 4.61 1.02
CA MET A 57 9.78 5.48 1.78
C MET A 57 10.04 4.85 3.16
N THR A 58 10.96 5.38 3.96
CA THR A 58 11.34 4.72 5.22
C THR A 58 10.18 4.57 6.22
N ASN A 59 9.22 5.48 6.18
CA ASN A 59 8.04 5.53 7.06
C ASN A 59 6.70 5.69 6.30
N HIS A 60 6.69 5.40 4.99
CA HIS A 60 5.52 5.52 4.10
C HIS A 60 5.49 4.43 3.03
#